data_AF-A0A0F9E8P8-F1
#
_entry.id   AF-A0A0F9E8P8-F1
#
_cell.length_a   1.000
_cell.length_b   1.000
_cell.length_c   1.000
_cell.angle_alpha   90.00
_cell.angle_beta   90.00
_cell.angle_gamma   90.00
#
_symmetry.space_group_name_H-M   'P 1'
#
loop_
_entity.id
_entity.type
_entity.pdbx_description
1 polymer ?
#
loop_
_entity_poly.entity_id
_entity_poly.type
_entity_poly.pdbx_seq_one_letter_code
_entity_poly.pdbx_strand_id
1 'polypeptide(L)'
;MIRLIIETQGYREQLGRFATWGTVMTRNRRREAQGVRTRAVSLLKKLAPRDTGVFSASLSGRVLDRGRVLQIRFSSSDPKAKLVIDPTRPHVIEASRGLALRFTAGGGILLRKRVLHPGTKGSDFVQQVARLGGADFIRAMNKVGVQTMIAMAGRGE
;
A
#
# COMPACT_ATOMS: atom_id res chain seq x y z
N MET A 1 -12.87 0.52 -0.61
CA MET A 1 -11.65 0.19 -1.38
C MET A 1 -10.59 1.22 -1.05
N ILE A 2 -9.49 0.81 -0.41
CA ILE A 2 -8.39 1.71 -0.07
C ILE A 2 -7.50 1.88 -1.31
N ARG A 3 -7.05 3.11 -1.56
CA ARG A 3 -6.25 3.46 -2.72
C ARG A 3 -5.00 4.21 -2.28
N LEU A 4 -3.98 3.47 -1.84
CA LEU A 4 -2.63 4.03 -1.75
C LEU A 4 -1.96 3.89 -3.12
N ILE A 5 -1.61 5.02 -3.73
CA ILE A 5 -0.87 5.07 -4.98
C ILE A 5 0.48 5.70 -4.67
N ILE A 6 1.54 4.93 -4.87
CA ILE A 6 2.90 5.48 -4.88
C ILE A 6 3.22 5.77 -6.35
N GLU A 7 3.41 7.05 -6.66
CA GLU A 7 3.73 7.54 -8.00
C GLU A 7 5.17 8.05 -8.03
N THR A 8 5.85 7.85 -9.15
CA THR A 8 7.09 8.55 -9.48
C THR A 8 7.05 8.88 -10.96
N GLN A 9 7.64 10.01 -11.35
CA GLN A 9 7.77 10.36 -12.76
C GLN A 9 8.50 9.27 -13.55
N GLY A 10 8.01 9.03 -14.76
CA GLY A 10 8.61 8.09 -15.69
C GLY A 10 9.83 8.69 -16.37
N TYR A 11 10.96 7.99 -16.31
CA TYR A 11 12.28 8.32 -16.88
C TYR A 11 12.31 8.76 -18.36
N ARG A 12 11.21 8.71 -19.13
CA ARG A 12 11.15 9.22 -20.50
C ARG A 12 11.30 10.75 -20.57
N GLU A 13 11.01 11.45 -19.49
CA GLU A 13 11.31 12.89 -19.33
C GLU A 13 12.81 13.14 -19.08
N GLN A 14 13.57 12.16 -18.56
CA GLN A 14 15.01 12.29 -18.31
C GLN A 14 15.90 11.77 -19.46
N LEU A 15 15.45 10.82 -20.29
CA LEU A 15 16.30 10.14 -21.28
C LEU A 15 15.61 9.99 -22.66
N GLY A 16 15.36 11.08 -23.38
CA GLY A 16 14.79 11.02 -24.74
C GLY A 16 15.46 10.00 -25.69
N ARG A 17 14.74 9.64 -26.78
CA ARG A 17 15.16 8.90 -28.00
C ARG A 17 15.66 7.44 -27.92
N PHE A 18 15.75 6.77 -26.76
CA PHE A 18 16.18 5.34 -26.71
C PHE A 18 15.05 4.29 -26.87
N ALA A 19 14.17 4.49 -27.86
CA ALA A 19 12.91 3.75 -28.00
C ALA A 19 13.05 2.24 -28.35
N THR A 20 14.17 1.79 -28.92
CA THR A 20 14.38 0.40 -29.38
C THR A 20 14.73 -0.60 -28.28
N TRP A 21 15.13 -0.14 -27.09
CA TRP A 21 15.42 -0.98 -25.92
C TRP A 21 14.25 -1.15 -24.94
N GLY A 22 13.05 -0.73 -25.36
CA GLY A 22 11.84 -0.69 -24.53
C GLY A 22 11.52 -2.01 -23.84
N THR A 23 11.73 -3.17 -24.48
CA THR A 23 11.30 -4.47 -23.94
C THR A 23 12.17 -4.98 -22.79
N VAL A 24 13.50 -4.91 -22.92
CA VAL A 24 14.45 -5.34 -21.87
C VAL A 24 14.35 -4.42 -20.65
N MET A 25 14.29 -3.10 -20.89
CA MET A 25 14.14 -2.13 -19.82
C MET A 25 12.78 -2.29 -19.12
N THR A 26 11.68 -2.50 -19.86
CA THR A 26 10.35 -2.74 -19.28
C THR A 26 10.34 -4.02 -18.44
N ARG A 27 10.99 -5.09 -18.90
CA ARG A 27 11.11 -6.35 -18.14
C ARG A 27 11.88 -6.15 -16.83
N ASN A 28 13.03 -5.47 -16.86
CA ASN A 28 13.84 -5.21 -15.68
C ASN A 28 13.14 -4.28 -14.69
N ARG A 29 12.50 -3.21 -15.18
CA ARG A 29 11.66 -2.31 -14.37
C ARG A 29 10.55 -3.07 -13.66
N ARG A 30 9.81 -3.91 -14.39
CA ARG A 30 8.73 -4.71 -13.83
C ARG A 30 9.25 -5.69 -12.78
N ARG A 31 10.38 -6.35 -13.02
CA ARG A 31 11.01 -7.27 -12.06
C ARG A 31 11.39 -6.55 -10.75
N GLU A 32 12.07 -5.43 -10.84
CA GLU A 32 12.50 -4.67 -9.67
C GLU A 32 11.30 -4.09 -8.91
N ALA A 33 10.29 -3.58 -9.61
CA ALA A 33 9.04 -3.13 -8.98
C ALA A 33 8.26 -4.26 -8.31
N GLN A 34 8.30 -5.49 -8.85
CA GLN A 34 7.72 -6.65 -8.18
C GLN A 34 8.46 -6.99 -6.88
N GLY A 35 9.79 -6.84 -6.86
CA GLY A 35 10.60 -6.98 -5.65
C GLY A 35 10.22 -5.95 -4.58
N VAL A 36 10.11 -4.68 -4.97
CA VAL A 36 9.66 -3.60 -4.08
C VAL A 36 8.23 -3.85 -3.58
N ARG A 37 7.31 -4.27 -4.46
CA ARG A 37 5.94 -4.63 -4.09
C ARG A 37 5.92 -5.71 -3.03
N THR A 38 6.68 -6.79 -3.20
CA THR A 38 6.72 -7.91 -2.24
C THR A 38 7.21 -7.45 -0.87
N ARG A 39 8.28 -6.64 -0.82
CA ARG A 39 8.78 -6.06 0.44
C ARG A 39 7.76 -5.12 1.08
N ALA A 40 7.15 -4.23 0.30
CA ALA A 40 6.15 -3.29 0.79
C ALA A 40 4.88 -3.98 1.31
N VAL A 41 4.40 -5.04 0.64
CA VAL A 41 3.28 -5.85 1.14
C VAL A 41 3.65 -6.56 2.43
N SER A 42 4.85 -7.15 2.51
CA SER A 42 5.32 -7.78 3.75
C SER A 42 5.35 -6.78 4.91
N LEU A 43 5.85 -5.57 4.67
CA LEU A 43 5.89 -4.51 5.66
C LEU A 43 4.49 -4.02 6.06
N LEU A 44 3.58 -3.84 5.10
CA LEU A 44 2.17 -3.53 5.37
C LEU A 44 1.54 -4.57 6.30
N LYS A 45 1.75 -5.86 6.02
CA LYS A 45 1.21 -6.95 6.85
C LYS A 45 1.83 -7.00 8.25
N LYS A 46 3.08 -6.58 8.39
CA LYS A 46 3.80 -6.53 9.66
C LYS A 46 3.31 -5.37 10.53
N LEU A 47 3.12 -4.19 9.94
CA LEU A 47 2.75 -2.96 10.65
C LEU A 47 1.23 -2.78 10.82
N ALA A 48 0.42 -3.49 10.03
CA ALA A 48 -1.03 -3.42 10.16
C ALA A 48 -1.51 -3.83 11.56
N PRO A 49 -2.47 -3.11 12.16
CA PRO A 49 -3.10 -3.50 13.43
C PRO A 49 -3.63 -4.93 13.40
N ARG A 50 -3.47 -5.65 14.51
CA ARG A 50 -3.91 -7.04 14.65
C ARG A 50 -4.91 -7.16 15.79
N ASP A 51 -6.13 -7.53 15.41
CA ASP A 51 -7.15 -8.07 16.30
C ASP A 51 -7.27 -9.58 16.02
N THR A 52 -8.01 -9.97 14.98
CA THR A 52 -8.10 -11.36 14.51
C THR A 52 -7.09 -11.72 13.40
N GLY A 53 -6.35 -10.73 12.88
CA GLY A 53 -5.39 -10.90 11.77
C GLY A 53 -6.00 -10.88 10.36
N VAL A 54 -7.33 -10.93 10.22
CA VAL A 54 -8.04 -10.93 8.91
C VAL A 54 -7.66 -9.72 8.05
N PHE A 55 -7.64 -8.53 8.65
CA PHE A 55 -7.27 -7.30 7.94
C PHE A 55 -5.85 -7.39 7.36
N SER A 56 -4.86 -7.74 8.18
CA SER A 56 -3.47 -7.89 7.75
C SER A 56 -3.34 -8.94 6.64
N ALA A 57 -4.00 -10.09 6.78
CA ALA A 57 -3.97 -11.14 5.76
C ALA A 57 -4.52 -10.66 4.39
N SER A 58 -5.53 -9.80 4.41
CA SER A 58 -6.22 -9.28 3.22
C SER A 58 -5.43 -8.22 2.42
N LEU A 59 -4.33 -7.71 2.97
CA LEU A 59 -3.51 -6.70 2.29
C LEU A 59 -2.76 -7.30 1.11
N SER A 60 -2.84 -6.61 -0.03
CA SER A 60 -2.26 -7.03 -1.30
C SER A 60 -1.69 -5.84 -2.05
N GLY A 61 -0.82 -6.13 -3.03
CA GLY A 61 -0.23 -5.13 -3.90
C GLY A 61 -0.20 -5.59 -5.35
N ARG A 62 -0.30 -4.65 -6.28
CA ARG A 62 -0.22 -4.89 -7.73
C ARG A 62 0.68 -3.87 -8.39
N VAL A 63 1.61 -4.33 -9.22
CA VAL A 63 2.36 -3.46 -10.13
C VAL A 63 1.47 -3.19 -11.34
N LEU A 64 1.28 -1.91 -11.64
CA LEU A 64 0.53 -1.43 -12.79
C LEU A 64 1.48 -0.68 -13.71
N ASP A 65 1.46 -1.08 -14.98
CA ASP A 65 2.10 -0.32 -16.04
C ASP A 65 1.07 0.67 -16.61
N ARG A 66 1.37 1.95 -16.55
CA ARG A 66 0.57 3.04 -17.10
C ARG A 66 1.35 3.75 -18.20
N GLY A 67 1.92 2.96 -19.11
CA GLY A 67 2.66 3.44 -20.27
C GLY A 67 4.00 4.05 -19.87
N ARG A 68 3.98 5.34 -19.50
CA ARG A 68 5.20 6.05 -19.08
C ARG A 68 5.52 5.83 -17.60
N VAL A 69 4.52 5.50 -16.79
CA VAL A 69 4.65 5.40 -15.32
C VAL A 69 4.45 3.96 -14.87
N LEU A 70 5.31 3.52 -13.94
CA LEU A 70 5.14 2.26 -13.23
C LEU A 70 4.65 2.58 -11.83
N GLN A 71 3.49 2.03 -11.46
CA GLN A 71 2.86 2.29 -10.16
C GLN A 71 2.77 1.00 -9.35
N ILE A 72 2.91 1.09 -8.04
CA ILE A 72 2.53 0.03 -7.12
C ILE A 72 1.26 0.49 -6.40
N ARG A 73 0.18 -0.27 -6.59
CA ARG A 73 -1.10 -0.04 -5.92
C ARG A 73 -1.29 -1.06 -4.82
N PHE A 74 -1.65 -0.59 -3.63
CA PHE A 74 -2.01 -1.45 -2.51
C PHE A 74 -3.52 -1.46 -2.29
N SER A 75 -4.05 -2.60 -1.88
CA SER A 75 -5.48 -2.82 -1.66
C SER A 75 -5.74 -3.80 -0.52
N SER A 76 -6.94 -3.73 0.04
CA SER A 76 -7.45 -4.64 1.06
C SER A 76 -8.81 -5.16 0.60
N SER A 77 -9.05 -6.47 0.75
CA SER A 77 -10.38 -7.07 0.53
C SER A 77 -11.26 -7.06 1.78
N ASP A 78 -10.70 -6.77 2.97
CA ASP A 78 -11.49 -6.64 4.19
C ASP A 78 -12.43 -5.40 4.10
N PRO A 79 -13.75 -5.56 4.28
CA PRO A 79 -14.70 -4.44 4.26
C PRO A 79 -14.45 -3.41 5.36
N LYS A 80 -13.85 -3.81 6.49
CA LYS A 80 -13.53 -2.94 7.63
C LYS A 80 -12.30 -2.08 7.39
N ALA A 81 -11.56 -2.33 6.32
CA ALA A 81 -10.27 -1.71 6.08
C ALA A 81 -10.33 -0.17 6.07
N LYS A 82 -11.45 0.42 5.60
CA LYS A 82 -11.67 1.87 5.66
C LYS A 82 -11.65 2.40 7.10
N LEU A 83 -12.25 1.68 8.04
CA LEU A 83 -12.35 2.07 9.45
C LEU A 83 -11.01 1.96 10.20
N VAL A 84 -10.07 1.18 9.68
CA VAL A 84 -8.72 1.03 10.26
C VAL A 84 -7.81 2.18 9.85
N ILE A 85 -7.98 2.68 8.62
CA ILE A 85 -7.10 3.68 8.03
C ILE A 85 -7.66 5.08 8.26
N ASP A 86 -8.94 5.27 7.99
CA ASP A 86 -9.56 6.58 8.10
C ASP A 86 -10.00 6.81 9.56
N PRO A 87 -9.67 7.96 10.14
CA PRO A 87 -10.17 8.30 11.46
C PRO A 87 -11.70 8.41 11.44
N THR A 88 -12.35 7.96 12.52
CA THR A 88 -13.78 8.19 12.72
C THR A 88 -13.98 9.33 13.71
N ARG A 89 -14.92 10.23 13.41
CA ARG A 89 -15.30 11.33 14.31
C ARG A 89 -16.07 10.80 15.52
N PRO A 90 -16.19 11.56 16.62
CA PRO A 90 -17.13 11.24 17.69
C PRO A 90 -18.53 10.99 17.10
N HIS A 91 -19.13 9.86 17.45
CA HIS A 91 -20.42 9.46 16.91
C HIS A 91 -21.13 8.50 17.87
N VAL A 92 -22.40 8.30 17.60
CA VAL A 92 -23.23 7.35 18.33
C VAL A 92 -23.18 6.00 17.64
N ILE A 93 -23.03 4.93 18.42
CA ILE A 93 -23.26 3.57 17.96
C ILE A 93 -24.57 3.10 18.60
N GLU A 94 -25.50 2.62 17.78
CA GLU A 94 -26.81 2.15 18.21
C GLU A 94 -27.10 0.75 17.67
N ALA A 95 -27.74 -0.07 18.50
CA ALA A 95 -28.24 -1.38 18.09
C ALA A 95 -29.42 -1.18 17.13
N SER A 96 -29.19 -1.40 15.84
CA SER A 96 -30.21 -1.16 14.80
C SER A 96 -31.07 -2.39 14.48
N ARG A 97 -30.47 -3.59 14.48
CA ARG A 97 -31.16 -4.87 14.20
C ARG A 97 -31.22 -5.83 15.39
N GLY A 98 -30.48 -5.52 16.46
CA GLY A 98 -30.46 -6.31 17.70
C GLY A 98 -31.09 -5.51 18.85
N LEU A 99 -31.41 -6.21 19.94
CA LEU A 99 -32.01 -5.57 21.12
C LEU A 99 -31.01 -4.72 21.91
N ALA A 100 -29.73 -5.10 21.90
CA ALA A 100 -28.65 -4.39 22.58
C ALA A 100 -27.27 -4.67 21.97
N LEU A 101 -26.35 -3.74 22.19
CA LEU A 101 -24.90 -3.92 22.07
C LEU A 101 -24.39 -4.64 23.31
N ARG A 102 -23.40 -5.54 23.13
CA ARG A 102 -22.78 -6.31 24.20
C ARG A 102 -21.32 -5.91 24.37
N PHE A 103 -20.94 -5.63 25.61
CA PHE A 103 -19.56 -5.33 26.01
C PHE A 103 -19.15 -6.27 27.13
N THR A 104 -17.89 -6.71 27.14
CA THR A 104 -17.29 -7.43 28.26
C THR A 104 -16.35 -6.48 28.98
N ALA A 105 -16.63 -6.19 30.25
CA ALA A 105 -15.85 -5.26 31.07
C ALA A 105 -15.88 -5.69 32.54
N GLY A 106 -14.74 -5.63 33.23
CA GLY A 106 -14.64 -5.96 34.65
C GLY A 106 -15.11 -7.38 35.01
N GLY A 107 -14.95 -8.36 34.11
CA GLY A 107 -15.42 -9.73 34.32
C GLY A 107 -16.92 -9.96 34.10
N GLY A 108 -17.70 -8.91 33.79
CA GLY A 108 -19.13 -8.99 33.52
C GLY A 108 -19.52 -8.69 32.07
N ILE A 109 -20.81 -8.86 31.77
CA ILE A 109 -21.42 -8.47 30.49
C ILE A 109 -22.25 -7.21 30.69
N LEU A 110 -21.94 -6.15 29.94
CA LEU A 110 -22.71 -4.92 29.89
C LEU A 110 -23.54 -4.88 28.60
N LEU A 111 -24.85 -4.64 28.73
CA LEU A 111 -25.74 -4.45 27.59
C LEU A 111 -26.19 -2.98 27.51
N ARG A 112 -26.13 -2.40 26.30
CA ARG A 112 -26.56 -1.02 26.04
C ARG A 112 -27.25 -0.92 24.69
N LYS A 113 -28.36 -0.18 24.60
CA LYS A 113 -28.99 0.11 23.30
C LYS A 113 -28.12 1.07 22.45
N ARG A 114 -27.47 2.02 23.12
CA ARG A 114 -26.71 3.12 22.51
C ARG A 114 -25.44 3.41 23.30
N VAL A 115 -24.34 3.74 22.62
CA VAL A 115 -23.10 4.25 23.24
C VAL A 115 -22.57 5.47 22.48
N LEU A 116 -21.94 6.38 23.21
CA LEU A 116 -21.22 7.53 22.66
C LEU A 116 -19.78 7.11 22.40
N HIS A 117 -19.41 6.94 21.13
CA HIS A 117 -18.07 6.59 20.73
C HIS A 117 -17.26 7.88 20.48
N PRO A 118 -16.11 8.09 21.14
CA PRO A 118 -15.30 9.30 20.97
C PRO A 118 -14.65 9.41 19.58
N GLY A 119 -14.74 8.36 18.77
CA GLY A 119 -14.05 8.24 17.49
C GLY A 119 -12.79 7.37 17.62
N THR A 120 -12.25 6.97 16.47
CA THR A 120 -11.01 6.21 16.38
C THR A 120 -9.96 7.07 15.67
N LYS A 121 -8.73 7.05 16.18
CA LYS A 121 -7.59 7.57 15.43
C LYS A 121 -7.29 6.61 14.29
N GLY A 122 -7.14 7.12 13.07
CA GLY A 122 -6.67 6.33 11.93
C GLY A 122 -5.24 5.83 12.19
N SER A 123 -4.90 4.66 11.65
CA SER A 123 -3.54 4.13 11.77
C SER A 123 -2.62 4.71 10.69
N ASP A 124 -1.41 5.13 11.10
CA ASP A 124 -0.42 5.77 10.23
C ASP A 124 0.46 4.77 9.45
N PHE A 125 0.28 3.45 9.66
CA PHE A 125 1.13 2.41 9.10
C PHE A 125 1.25 2.50 7.56
N VAL A 126 0.19 2.96 6.89
CA VAL A 126 0.18 3.19 5.45
C VAL A 126 1.21 4.26 5.04
N GLN A 127 1.26 5.38 5.78
CA GLN A 127 2.24 6.44 5.53
C GLN A 127 3.66 5.98 5.85
N GLN A 128 3.84 5.20 6.92
CA GLN A 128 5.13 4.61 7.25
C GLN A 128 5.66 3.73 6.12
N VAL A 129 4.81 2.86 5.56
CA VAL A 129 5.20 2.04 4.40
C VAL A 129 5.42 2.89 3.16
N ALA A 130 4.61 3.91 2.90
CA ALA A 130 4.82 4.78 1.74
C ALA A 130 6.20 5.46 1.78
N ARG A 131 6.62 5.93 2.96
CA ARG A 131 7.94 6.55 3.15
C ARG A 131 9.09 5.55 2.92
N LEU A 132 9.01 4.36 3.52
CA LEU A 132 10.05 3.34 3.40
C LEU A 132 10.10 2.71 1.99
N GLY A 133 8.93 2.35 1.48
CA GLY A 133 8.77 1.73 0.17
C GLY A 133 9.02 2.68 -1.00
N GLY A 134 8.73 3.98 -0.84
CA GLY A 134 9.03 5.00 -1.84
C GLY A 134 10.53 5.15 -2.08
N ALA A 135 11.33 5.21 -1.02
CA ALA A 135 12.78 5.27 -1.13
C ALA A 135 13.37 4.01 -1.79
N ASP A 136 12.87 2.82 -1.42
CA ASP A 136 13.24 1.56 -2.06
C ASP A 136 12.87 1.52 -3.55
N PHE A 137 11.71 2.07 -3.90
CA PHE A 137 11.26 2.14 -5.28
C PHE A 137 12.18 3.00 -6.13
N ILE A 138 12.49 4.22 -5.67
CA ILE A 138 13.40 5.14 -6.36
C ILE A 138 14.77 4.50 -6.56
N ARG A 139 15.35 3.90 -5.51
CA ARG A 139 16.65 3.20 -5.60
C ARG A 139 16.61 2.08 -6.64
N ALA A 140 15.55 1.27 -6.63
CA ALA A 140 15.40 0.17 -7.57
C ALA A 140 15.28 0.67 -9.02
N MET A 141 14.57 1.78 -9.26
CA MET A 141 14.45 2.37 -10.60
C MET A 141 15.78 2.98 -11.08
N ASN A 142 16.51 3.68 -10.20
CA ASN A 142 17.82 4.23 -10.53
C ASN A 142 18.82 3.12 -10.91
N LYS A 143 18.81 2.01 -10.17
CA LYS A 143 19.63 0.83 -10.49
C LYS A 143 19.34 0.30 -11.89
N VAL A 144 18.07 0.19 -12.29
CA VAL A 144 17.70 -0.25 -13.64
C VAL A 144 18.21 0.75 -14.69
N GLY A 145 18.10 2.06 -14.43
CA GLY A 145 18.63 3.10 -15.30
C GLY A 145 20.13 2.97 -15.53
N VAL A 146 20.91 2.86 -14.44
CA VAL A 146 22.38 2.70 -14.51
C VAL A 146 22.79 1.44 -15.25
N GLN A 147 22.17 0.29 -14.93
CA GLN A 147 22.46 -0.97 -15.63
C GLN A 147 22.17 -0.88 -17.13
N THR A 148 21.13 -0.15 -17.51
CA THR A 148 20.80 0.07 -18.92
C THR A 148 21.87 0.94 -19.60
N MET A 149 22.33 2.01 -18.95
CA MET A 149 23.39 2.87 -19.49
C MET A 149 24.73 2.13 -19.65
N ILE A 150 25.14 1.31 -18.68
CA ILE A 150 26.36 0.49 -18.77
C ILE A 150 26.26 -0.49 -19.95
N ALA A 151 25.13 -1.17 -20.10
CA ALA A 151 24.91 -2.09 -21.22
C ALA A 151 24.91 -1.38 -22.59
N MET A 152 24.60 -0.08 -22.64
CA MET A 152 24.70 0.73 -23.85
C MET A 152 26.16 1.12 -24.16
N ALA A 153 26.92 1.52 -23.14
CA ALA A 153 28.32 1.91 -23.32
C ALA A 153 29.21 0.74 -23.77
N GLY A 154 28.95 -0.47 -23.27
CA GLY A 154 29.71 -1.68 -23.62
C GLY A 154 29.37 -2.34 -24.96
N ARG A 155 28.49 -1.74 -25.79
CA ARG A 155 28.16 -2.22 -27.15
C ARG A 155 28.61 -1.27 -28.26
N GLY A 156 29.39 -0.25 -27.90
CA GLY A 156 29.92 0.76 -28.83
C GLY A 156 31.27 0.39 -29.46
N GLU A 157 31.69 -0.87 -29.40
CA GLU A 157 32.88 -1.42 -30.08
C GLU A 157 32.47 -2.44 -31.14
#